data_AF-A0A1G1E4F2-F1
#
_entry.id   AF-A0A1G1E4F2-F1
#
_cell.length_a   1.000
_cell.length_b   1.000
_cell.length_c   1.000
_cell.angle_alpha   90.00
_cell.angle_beta   90.00
_cell.angle_gamma   90.00
#
_symmetry.space_group_name_H-M   'P 1'
#
loop_
_entity.id
_entity.type
_entity.pdbx_description
1 polymer ?
#
loop_
_entity_poly.entity_id
_entity_poly.type
_entity_poly.pdbx_seq_one_letter_code
_entity_poly.pdbx_strand_id
1 'polypeptide(L)'
;MFFYKMALSWHTINIDKYLYHRAIEPCYVKENQIKNITELTDREIFGLAIRIERQGALFYTALAEHIVDPENRDFILGMAREEGHHVKNIEKMLRNKGSAKYGWENEKSILDLIEKQFNTDIFPSLDEIFKQLPRFEGIEKAFNFAIESEKVSAEFYSLLGEYCDNFEAKILLLTLEKTERDHLKQVELLKKQCLEESGNK
;
A
#
# COMPACT_ATOMS: atom_id res chain seq x y z
N MET A 1 -47.80 10.20 11.75
CA MET A 1 -47.31 9.89 10.40
C MET A 1 -47.05 11.22 9.70
N PHE A 2 -45.84 11.80 9.78
CA PHE A 2 -44.70 11.58 8.86
C PHE A 2 -45.11 11.82 7.39
N PHE A 3 -44.58 12.76 6.60
CA PHE A 3 -43.35 13.57 6.65
C PHE A 3 -43.53 14.92 5.94
N TYR A 4 -42.65 15.86 6.30
CA TYR A 4 -42.51 17.24 5.81
C TYR A 4 -41.74 17.31 4.48
N LYS A 5 -41.91 18.43 3.78
CA LYS A 5 -41.28 18.80 2.50
C LYS A 5 -40.05 19.71 2.73
N MET A 6 -39.22 19.81 1.68
CA MET A 6 -38.13 20.76 1.38
C MET A 6 -36.73 20.42 1.91
N ALA A 7 -35.61 20.79 1.27
CA ALA A 7 -35.15 21.08 -0.10
C ALA A 7 -33.73 21.67 0.07
N LEU A 8 -32.87 21.58 -0.97
CA LEU A 8 -31.56 22.25 -1.14
C LEU A 8 -30.39 21.56 -0.39
N SER A 9 -29.16 21.45 -0.88
CA SER A 9 -28.50 21.75 -2.16
C SER A 9 -27.08 21.16 -2.09
N TRP A 10 -26.72 20.34 -3.09
CA TRP A 10 -25.41 20.15 -3.73
C TRP A 10 -24.05 20.25 -2.98
N HIS A 11 -23.19 19.28 -3.33
CA HIS A 11 -21.72 19.20 -3.17
C HIS A 11 -21.11 18.60 -1.89
N THR A 12 -21.18 17.28 -1.77
CA THR A 12 -19.98 16.45 -1.59
C THR A 12 -20.22 15.14 -2.32
N ILE A 13 -19.62 15.02 -3.52
CA ILE A 13 -19.52 13.72 -4.18
C ILE A 13 -18.74 12.84 -3.19
N ASN A 14 -19.37 11.76 -2.75
CA ASN A 14 -18.80 10.76 -1.85
C ASN A 14 -17.74 9.94 -2.62
N ILE A 15 -16.62 10.58 -2.96
CA ILE A 15 -15.50 9.97 -3.70
C ILE A 15 -14.76 8.97 -2.80
N ASP A 16 -14.77 9.20 -1.47
CA ASP A 16 -14.09 8.35 -0.49
C ASP A 16 -14.68 6.92 -0.45
N LYS A 17 -16.02 6.79 -0.53
CA LYS A 17 -16.66 5.47 -0.59
C LYS A 17 -16.46 4.76 -1.94
N TYR A 18 -16.26 5.51 -3.02
CA TYR A 18 -15.99 4.96 -4.35
C TYR A 18 -14.56 4.40 -4.47
N LEU A 19 -13.58 5.01 -3.79
CA LEU A 19 -12.23 4.47 -3.68
C LEU A 19 -12.20 3.23 -2.78
N TYR A 20 -12.95 3.25 -1.67
CA TYR A 20 -13.18 2.10 -0.80
C TYR A 20 -13.73 0.89 -1.57
N HIS A 21 -14.78 1.06 -2.38
CA HIS A 21 -15.36 -0.07 -3.13
C HIS A 21 -14.49 -0.59 -4.28
N ARG A 22 -13.58 0.22 -4.85
CA ARG A 22 -12.71 -0.20 -5.97
C ARG A 22 -11.39 -0.81 -5.50
N ALA A 23 -10.91 -0.45 -4.31
CA ALA A 23 -9.79 -1.11 -3.64
C ALA A 23 -10.15 -2.52 -3.12
N ILE A 24 -11.45 -2.80 -2.93
CA ILE A 24 -11.98 -4.06 -2.40
C ILE A 24 -12.54 -4.97 -3.52
N GLU A 25 -12.30 -4.70 -4.81
CA GLU A 25 -12.57 -5.77 -5.80
C GLU A 25 -11.63 -6.94 -5.51
N PRO A 26 -12.16 -8.12 -5.11
CA PRO A 26 -11.31 -9.23 -4.75
C PRO A 26 -10.77 -9.83 -6.03
N CYS A 27 -9.58 -9.38 -6.48
CA CYS A 27 -8.79 -10.23 -7.34
C CYS A 27 -8.27 -11.38 -6.46
N TYR A 28 -9.02 -12.48 -6.46
CA TYR A 28 -8.68 -13.71 -5.78
C TYR A 28 -7.41 -14.29 -6.40
N VAL A 29 -6.25 -13.89 -5.91
CA VAL A 29 -5.09 -14.79 -5.90
C VAL A 29 -5.19 -15.58 -4.61
N LYS A 30 -5.48 -16.87 -4.73
CA LYS A 30 -5.71 -17.75 -3.57
C LYS A 30 -4.52 -17.66 -2.62
N GLU A 31 -4.81 -17.38 -1.35
CA GLU A 31 -3.93 -17.28 -0.17
C GLU A 31 -2.94 -18.46 0.01
N ASN A 32 -3.12 -19.54 -0.76
CA ASN A 32 -2.38 -20.80 -0.67
C ASN A 32 -1.37 -21.08 -1.81
N GLN A 33 -1.06 -20.13 -2.71
CA GLN A 33 -0.15 -20.40 -3.85
C GLN A 33 1.32 -19.97 -3.68
N ILE A 34 1.70 -19.32 -2.57
CA ILE A 34 3.11 -18.91 -2.37
C ILE A 34 4.00 -20.06 -1.88
N LYS A 35 3.39 -21.20 -1.49
CA LYS A 35 4.14 -22.39 -1.06
C LYS A 35 4.63 -23.15 -2.29
N ASN A 36 5.85 -22.80 -2.74
CA ASN A 36 6.67 -23.38 -3.82
C ASN A 36 6.78 -22.49 -5.08
N ILE A 37 7.38 -21.30 -4.94
CA ILE A 37 7.91 -20.56 -6.08
C ILE A 37 9.25 -21.22 -6.48
N THR A 38 9.22 -22.13 -7.45
CA THR A 38 10.44 -22.70 -8.06
C THR A 38 10.92 -21.91 -9.28
N GLU A 39 10.06 -21.05 -9.84
CA GLU A 39 10.36 -20.08 -10.91
C GLU A 39 9.54 -18.81 -10.64
N LEU A 40 10.17 -17.63 -10.58
CA LEU A 40 9.45 -16.36 -10.43
C LEU A 40 8.91 -15.91 -11.78
N THR A 41 7.60 -16.03 -11.97
CA THR A 41 6.94 -15.43 -13.12
C THR A 41 6.67 -13.94 -12.88
N ASP A 42 6.61 -13.17 -13.96
CA ASP A 42 6.20 -11.75 -13.88
C ASP A 42 4.84 -11.54 -13.22
N ARG A 43 3.95 -12.52 -13.36
CA ARG A 43 2.63 -12.51 -12.72
C ARG A 43 2.73 -12.65 -11.22
N GLU A 44 3.67 -13.44 -10.72
CA GLU A 44 3.90 -13.59 -9.28
C GLU A 44 4.55 -12.33 -8.71
N ILE A 45 5.56 -11.77 -9.38
CA ILE A 45 6.23 -10.54 -8.94
C ILE A 45 5.25 -9.35 -8.92
N PHE A 46 4.53 -9.11 -10.02
CA PHE A 46 3.54 -8.03 -10.03
C PHE A 46 2.30 -8.35 -9.20
N GLY A 47 1.96 -9.63 -9.03
CA GLY A 47 0.91 -10.05 -8.10
C GLY A 47 1.27 -9.75 -6.64
N LEU A 48 2.55 -9.90 -6.29
CA LEU A 48 3.10 -9.51 -4.99
C LEU A 48 3.05 -7.99 -4.83
N ALA A 49 3.52 -7.23 -5.81
CA ALA A 49 3.43 -5.77 -5.82
C ALA A 49 1.98 -5.29 -5.58
N ILE A 50 1.02 -5.80 -6.36
CA ILE A 50 -0.41 -5.47 -6.18
C ILE A 50 -0.90 -5.80 -4.77
N ARG A 51 -0.43 -6.91 -4.16
CA ARG A 51 -0.82 -7.26 -2.80
C ARG A 51 -0.29 -6.25 -1.79
N ILE A 52 0.98 -5.85 -1.90
CA ILE A 52 1.62 -4.85 -1.02
C ILE A 52 0.81 -3.55 -1.05
N GLU A 53 0.61 -2.98 -2.23
CA GLU A 53 -0.11 -1.71 -2.41
C GLU A 53 -1.56 -1.77 -1.92
N ARG A 54 -2.25 -2.91 -2.11
CA ARG A 54 -3.61 -3.09 -1.57
C ARG A 54 -3.63 -3.12 -0.06
N GLN A 55 -2.66 -3.79 0.57
CA GLN A 55 -2.56 -3.81 2.02
C GLN A 55 -2.19 -2.41 2.56
N GLY A 56 -1.30 -1.67 1.89
CA GLY A 56 -1.01 -0.27 2.18
C GLY A 56 -2.26 0.61 2.16
N ALA A 57 -3.04 0.54 1.08
CA ALA A 57 -4.29 1.29 0.94
C ALA A 57 -5.29 1.00 2.07
N LEU A 58 -5.48 -0.28 2.42
CA LEU A 58 -6.36 -0.70 3.51
C LEU A 58 -5.82 -0.23 4.87
N PHE A 59 -4.52 -0.37 5.09
CA PHE A 59 -3.84 0.02 6.31
C PHE A 59 -4.01 1.52 6.57
N TYR A 60 -3.70 2.37 5.59
CA TYR A 60 -3.84 3.82 5.74
C TYR A 60 -5.29 4.25 5.91
N THR A 61 -6.22 3.62 5.20
CA THR A 61 -7.66 3.89 5.38
C THR A 61 -8.09 3.64 6.82
N ALA A 62 -7.68 2.52 7.41
CA ALA A 62 -8.01 2.18 8.79
C ALA A 62 -7.25 3.04 9.80
N LEU A 63 -5.97 3.36 9.55
CA LEU A 63 -5.20 4.27 10.41
C LEU A 63 -5.87 5.65 10.52
N ALA A 64 -6.42 6.16 9.41
CA ALA A 64 -7.13 7.45 9.38
C ALA A 64 -8.35 7.48 10.32
N GLU A 65 -9.02 6.36 10.59
CA GLU A 65 -10.14 6.27 11.54
C GLU A 65 -9.72 6.57 12.99
N HIS A 66 -8.43 6.44 13.28
CA HIS A 66 -7.84 6.66 14.60
C HIS A 66 -7.14 8.02 14.75
N ILE A 67 -7.10 8.84 13.69
CA ILE A 67 -6.54 10.18 13.73
C ILE A 67 -7.62 11.21 14.06
N VAL A 68 -7.45 11.91 15.18
CA VAL A 68 -8.37 12.94 15.65
C VAL A 68 -8.24 14.21 14.82
N ASP A 69 -7.01 14.67 14.59
CA ASP A 69 -6.74 15.89 13.85
C ASP A 69 -7.20 15.75 12.38
N PRO A 70 -8.03 16.68 11.87
CA PRO A 70 -8.59 16.57 10.53
C PRO A 70 -7.54 16.69 9.42
N GLU A 71 -6.51 17.51 9.59
CA GLU A 71 -5.48 17.71 8.56
C GLU A 71 -4.61 16.46 8.42
N ASN A 72 -4.19 15.90 9.56
CA ASN A 72 -3.46 14.63 9.62
C ASN A 72 -4.30 13.45 9.10
N ARG A 73 -5.60 13.44 9.38
CA ARG A 73 -6.51 12.41 8.84
C ARG A 73 -6.63 12.50 7.33
N ASP A 74 -6.84 13.70 6.79
CA ASP A 74 -6.96 13.92 5.34
C ASP A 74 -5.67 13.59 4.61
N PHE A 75 -4.52 13.86 5.25
CA PHE A 75 -3.21 13.44 4.76
C PHE A 75 -3.07 11.92 4.65
N ILE A 76 -3.40 11.16 5.71
CA ILE A 76 -3.34 9.69 5.69
C ILE A 76 -4.33 9.12 4.67
N LEU A 77 -5.51 9.71 4.54
CA LEU A 77 -6.43 9.34 3.46
C LEU A 77 -5.82 9.64 2.08
N GLY A 78 -5.01 10.68 1.94
CA GLY A 78 -4.21 10.94 0.74
C GLY A 78 -3.29 9.76 0.40
N MET A 79 -2.51 9.28 1.37
CA MET A 79 -1.64 8.11 1.23
C MET A 79 -2.42 6.90 0.70
N ALA A 80 -3.56 6.57 1.32
CA ALA A 80 -4.40 5.45 0.89
C ALA A 80 -4.86 5.54 -0.58
N ARG A 81 -5.05 6.77 -1.11
CA ARG A 81 -5.43 6.96 -2.52
C ARG A 81 -4.25 6.74 -3.46
N GLU A 82 -3.05 7.13 -3.06
CA GLU A 82 -1.82 6.96 -3.84
C GLU A 82 -1.47 5.47 -3.98
N GLU A 83 -1.54 4.70 -2.90
CA GLU A 83 -1.48 3.23 -2.92
C GLU A 83 -2.48 2.61 -3.91
N GLY A 84 -3.73 3.09 -3.87
CA GLY A 84 -4.77 2.68 -4.81
C GLY A 84 -4.48 3.06 -6.28
N HIS A 85 -3.66 4.08 -6.52
CA HIS A 85 -3.18 4.43 -7.87
C HIS A 85 -2.02 3.54 -8.31
N HIS A 86 -1.11 3.18 -7.40
CA HIS A 86 -0.04 2.22 -7.67
C HIS A 86 -0.59 0.88 -8.15
N VAL A 87 -1.60 0.32 -7.45
CA VAL A 87 -2.34 -0.88 -7.88
C VAL A 87 -2.80 -0.77 -9.33
N LYS A 88 -3.48 0.32 -9.69
CA LYS A 88 -4.02 0.52 -11.04
C LYS A 88 -2.93 0.58 -12.09
N ASN A 89 -1.79 1.20 -11.77
CA ASN A 89 -0.65 1.32 -12.68
C ASN A 89 0.02 -0.04 -12.91
N ILE A 90 0.22 -0.83 -11.85
CA ILE A 90 0.79 -2.18 -11.93
C ILE A 90 -0.15 -3.12 -12.69
N GLU A 91 -1.46 -3.09 -12.40
CA GLU A 91 -2.43 -3.89 -13.14
C GLU A 91 -2.49 -3.53 -14.63
N LYS A 92 -2.36 -2.24 -14.96
CA LYS A 92 -2.29 -1.78 -16.35
C LYS A 92 -1.03 -2.31 -17.04
N MET A 93 0.12 -2.28 -16.37
CA MET A 93 1.36 -2.88 -16.87
C MET A 93 1.17 -4.38 -17.14
N LEU A 94 0.57 -5.11 -16.20
CA LEU A 94 0.35 -6.55 -16.32
C LEU A 94 -0.63 -6.91 -17.45
N ARG A 95 -1.69 -6.12 -17.65
CA ARG A 95 -2.65 -6.32 -18.76
C ARG A 95 -2.03 -6.06 -20.13
N ASN A 96 -1.15 -5.07 -20.23
CA ASN A 96 -0.48 -4.70 -21.48
C ASN A 96 0.76 -5.55 -21.77
N LYS A 97 1.21 -6.34 -20.79
CA LYS A 97 2.35 -7.22 -20.93
C LYS A 97 2.09 -8.29 -22.00
N GLY A 98 2.99 -8.36 -22.98
CA GLY A 98 3.03 -9.43 -23.97
C GLY A 98 3.73 -10.69 -23.46
N SER A 99 4.26 -11.52 -24.36
CA SER A 99 5.05 -12.70 -24.00
C SER A 99 6.52 -12.41 -23.68
N ALA A 100 6.92 -11.13 -23.74
CA ALA A 100 8.29 -10.72 -23.53
C ALA A 100 8.69 -10.85 -22.05
N LYS A 101 9.87 -11.43 -21.83
CA LYS A 101 10.54 -11.48 -20.53
C LYS A 101 10.98 -10.09 -20.09
N TYR A 102 10.96 -9.84 -18.78
CA TYR A 102 11.34 -8.56 -18.19
C TYR A 102 12.75 -8.59 -17.58
N GLY A 103 13.44 -9.73 -17.56
CA GLY A 103 14.89 -9.84 -17.28
C GLY A 103 15.22 -10.43 -15.91
N TRP A 104 14.29 -10.37 -14.96
CA TRP A 104 14.47 -10.82 -13.58
C TRP A 104 14.08 -12.28 -13.31
N GLU A 105 13.63 -13.04 -14.32
CA GLU A 105 13.00 -14.36 -14.10
C GLU A 105 13.92 -15.40 -13.44
N ASN A 106 15.24 -15.20 -13.48
CA ASN A 106 16.23 -16.07 -12.86
C ASN A 106 17.11 -15.34 -11.83
N GLU A 107 16.74 -14.13 -11.41
CA GLU A 107 17.60 -13.33 -10.55
C GLU A 107 17.48 -13.78 -9.08
N LYS A 108 18.56 -14.35 -8.57
CA LYS A 108 18.61 -14.87 -7.20
C LYS A 108 18.42 -13.77 -6.17
N SER A 109 18.88 -12.55 -6.42
CA SER A 109 18.74 -11.43 -5.48
C SER A 109 17.27 -11.10 -5.21
N ILE A 110 16.42 -11.20 -6.24
CA ILE A 110 14.96 -10.97 -6.12
C ILE A 110 14.30 -12.14 -5.39
N LEU A 111 14.68 -13.38 -5.69
CA LEU A 111 14.23 -14.56 -4.93
C LEU A 111 14.57 -14.44 -3.44
N ASP A 112 15.83 -14.13 -3.12
CA ASP A 112 16.31 -13.96 -1.76
C ASP A 112 15.54 -12.86 -1.01
N LEU A 113 15.23 -11.75 -1.68
CA LEU A 113 14.43 -10.67 -1.10
C LEU A 113 13.02 -11.18 -0.78
N ILE A 114 12.35 -11.81 -1.75
CA ILE A 114 11.01 -12.37 -1.58
C ILE A 114 10.99 -13.42 -0.46
N GLU A 115 11.98 -14.29 -0.39
CA GLU A 115 12.06 -15.31 0.66
C GLU A 115 12.32 -14.72 2.05
N LYS A 116 13.19 -13.72 2.17
CA LYS A 116 13.59 -13.15 3.47
C LYS A 116 12.59 -12.14 4.01
N GLN A 117 12.05 -11.30 3.15
CA GLN A 117 11.17 -10.19 3.53
C GLN A 117 9.69 -10.49 3.27
N PHE A 118 9.37 -11.38 2.31
CA PHE A 118 7.99 -11.57 1.82
C PHE A 118 7.35 -12.93 2.10
N ASN A 119 8.11 -13.93 2.59
CA ASN A 119 7.60 -15.26 2.98
C ASN A 119 7.21 -15.36 4.46
N THR A 120 7.60 -14.37 5.26
CA THR A 120 7.00 -14.07 6.56
C THR A 120 5.77 -13.18 6.32
N ASP A 121 4.76 -13.23 7.20
CA ASP A 121 3.59 -12.33 7.11
C ASP A 121 4.05 -10.86 7.20
N ILE A 122 4.33 -10.26 6.04
CA ILE A 122 4.88 -8.88 5.86
C ILE A 122 3.94 -7.86 6.45
N PHE A 123 2.67 -8.09 6.16
CA PHE A 123 1.57 -7.43 6.82
C PHE A 123 1.07 -8.46 7.84
N PRO A 124 1.29 -8.24 9.16
CA PRO A 124 0.50 -8.92 10.17
C PRO A 124 -0.97 -8.77 9.78
N SER A 125 -1.85 -9.69 10.19
CA SER A 125 -3.25 -9.51 9.85
C SER A 125 -3.68 -8.12 10.31
N LEU A 126 -4.34 -7.36 9.43
CA LEU A 126 -4.80 -6.01 9.76
C LEU A 126 -5.57 -6.02 11.10
N ASP A 127 -6.30 -7.10 11.36
CA ASP A 127 -6.95 -7.39 12.63
C ASP A 127 -6.00 -7.46 13.84
N GLU A 128 -4.81 -8.03 13.72
CA GLU A 128 -3.80 -8.07 14.81
C GLU A 128 -3.13 -6.72 15.05
N ILE A 129 -2.92 -5.91 14.01
CA ILE A 129 -2.39 -4.56 14.13
C ILE A 129 -3.43 -3.67 14.83
N PHE A 130 -4.69 -3.73 14.36
CA PHE A 130 -5.75 -2.87 14.86
C PHE A 130 -6.34 -3.32 16.21
N LYS A 131 -6.20 -4.58 16.61
CA LYS A 131 -6.47 -5.02 18.01
C LYS A 131 -5.61 -4.27 19.04
N GLN A 132 -4.48 -3.69 18.63
CA GLN A 132 -3.60 -2.91 19.52
C GLN A 132 -3.98 -1.42 19.58
N LEU A 133 -4.84 -0.94 18.68
CA LEU A 133 -5.52 0.36 18.77
C LEU A 133 -6.74 0.23 19.70
N PRO A 134 -7.13 1.28 20.48
CA PRO A 134 -6.72 2.68 20.38
C PRO A 134 -5.77 3.12 21.50
N ARG A 135 -4.95 2.22 22.06
CA ARG A 135 -3.97 2.62 23.09
C ARG A 135 -2.88 3.48 22.44
N PHE A 136 -2.32 4.43 23.19
CA PHE A 136 -1.25 5.31 22.72
C PHE A 136 -0.01 4.54 22.21
N GLU A 137 0.28 3.37 22.81
CA GLU A 137 1.28 2.42 22.29
C GLU A 137 0.91 1.86 20.90
N GLY A 138 -0.37 1.81 20.55
CA GLY A 138 -0.88 1.32 19.27
C GLY A 138 -0.66 2.31 18.12
N ILE A 139 -0.79 3.63 18.33
CA ILE A 139 -0.58 4.61 17.25
C ILE A 139 0.89 4.75 16.87
N GLU A 140 1.79 4.75 17.86
CA GLU A 140 3.24 4.74 17.58
C GLU A 140 3.66 3.47 16.85
N LYS A 141 3.14 2.30 17.28
CA LYS A 141 3.35 1.03 16.58
C LYS A 141 2.82 1.05 15.15
N ALA A 142 1.66 1.65 14.91
CA ALA A 142 1.10 1.78 13.57
C ALA A 142 2.00 2.64 12.67
N PHE A 143 2.51 3.77 13.17
CA PHE A 143 3.48 4.58 12.41
C PHE A 143 4.81 3.86 12.17
N ASN A 144 5.34 3.12 13.15
CA ASN A 144 6.53 2.31 12.95
C ASN A 144 6.30 1.24 11.87
N PHE A 145 5.14 0.60 11.90
CA PHE A 145 4.76 -0.38 10.89
C PHE A 145 4.67 0.25 9.48
N ALA A 146 4.04 1.42 9.38
CA ALA A 146 3.96 2.18 8.13
C ALA A 146 5.37 2.49 7.59
N ILE A 147 6.25 3.07 8.42
CA ILE A 147 7.65 3.39 8.07
C ILE A 147 8.41 2.18 7.54
N GLU A 148 8.34 1.03 8.23
CA GLU A 148 9.02 -0.18 7.77
C GLU A 148 8.40 -0.72 6.47
N SER A 149 7.07 -0.62 6.31
CA SER A 149 6.37 -1.04 5.09
C SER A 149 6.82 -0.20 3.88
N GLU A 150 6.81 1.13 3.99
CA GLU A 150 7.27 2.05 2.94
C GLU A 150 8.72 1.79 2.54
N LYS A 151 9.58 1.54 3.52
CA LYS A 151 10.99 1.23 3.28
C LYS A 151 11.17 -0.08 2.53
N VAL A 152 10.46 -1.13 2.93
CA VAL A 152 10.50 -2.45 2.28
C VAL A 152 9.95 -2.37 0.86
N SER A 153 8.86 -1.63 0.63
CA SER A 153 8.33 -1.36 -0.73
C SER A 153 9.34 -0.64 -1.61
N ALA A 154 9.99 0.41 -1.09
CA ALA A 154 11.03 1.12 -1.82
C ALA A 154 12.21 0.21 -2.21
N GLU A 155 12.71 -0.61 -1.27
CA GLU A 155 13.77 -1.58 -1.55
C GLU A 155 13.34 -2.61 -2.60
N PHE A 156 12.10 -3.10 -2.52
CA PHE A 156 11.52 -4.03 -3.48
C PHE A 156 11.49 -3.45 -4.89
N TYR A 157 10.95 -2.23 -5.08
CA TYR A 157 10.88 -1.60 -6.40
C TYR A 157 12.26 -1.20 -6.95
N SER A 158 13.18 -0.77 -6.08
CA SER A 158 14.57 -0.53 -6.46
C SER A 158 15.21 -1.78 -7.04
N LEU A 159 15.06 -2.92 -6.36
CA LEU A 159 15.66 -4.18 -6.77
C LEU A 159 15.04 -4.69 -8.08
N LEU A 160 13.72 -4.67 -8.21
CA LEU A 160 13.07 -5.02 -9.47
C LEU A 160 13.53 -4.12 -10.61
N GLY A 161 13.65 -2.81 -10.38
CA GLY A 161 14.11 -1.84 -11.39
C GLY A 161 15.54 -2.08 -11.87
N GLU A 162 16.43 -2.54 -10.98
CA GLU A 162 17.81 -2.89 -11.29
C GLU A 162 17.89 -3.98 -12.35
N TYR A 163 17.12 -5.06 -12.17
CA TYR A 163 17.11 -6.23 -13.05
C TYR A 163 16.01 -6.20 -14.13
N CYS A 164 15.31 -5.07 -14.27
CA CYS A 164 14.32 -4.87 -15.32
C CYS A 164 14.97 -4.45 -16.63
N ASP A 165 14.81 -5.28 -17.66
CA ASP A 165 15.20 -4.99 -19.06
C ASP A 165 14.08 -4.29 -19.83
N ASN A 166 12.81 -4.50 -19.44
CA ASN A 166 11.69 -3.86 -20.10
C ASN A 166 11.64 -2.36 -19.74
N PHE A 167 11.74 -1.49 -20.75
CA PHE A 167 11.82 -0.04 -20.56
C PHE A 167 10.59 0.55 -19.87
N GLU A 168 9.38 0.17 -20.28
CA GLU A 168 8.14 0.70 -19.69
C GLU A 168 7.97 0.26 -18.23
N ALA A 169 8.26 -1.02 -17.96
CA ALA A 169 8.23 -1.56 -16.60
C ALA A 169 9.30 -0.92 -15.72
N LYS A 170 10.50 -0.68 -16.25
CA LYS A 170 11.58 0.01 -15.51
C LYS A 170 11.17 1.42 -15.12
N ILE A 171 10.51 2.18 -16.01
CA ILE A 171 9.98 3.51 -15.68
C ILE A 171 8.95 3.43 -14.55
N LEU A 172 8.03 2.47 -14.63
CA LEU A 172 7.02 2.27 -13.58
C LEU A 172 7.69 1.98 -12.23
N LEU A 173 8.65 1.06 -12.20
CA LEU A 173 9.35 0.66 -10.97
C LEU A 173 10.16 1.80 -10.35
N LEU A 174 10.88 2.58 -11.17
CA LEU A 174 11.59 3.77 -10.69
C LEU A 174 10.63 4.84 -10.15
N THR A 175 9.44 4.95 -10.75
CA THR A 175 8.40 5.88 -10.26
C THR A 175 7.86 5.42 -8.92
N LEU A 176 7.53 4.13 -8.78
CA LEU A 176 7.08 3.54 -7.53
C LEU A 176 8.13 3.71 -6.43
N GLU A 177 9.38 3.28 -6.68
CA GLU A 177 10.49 3.45 -5.72
C GLU A 177 10.60 4.89 -5.21
N LYS A 178 10.54 5.86 -6.12
CA LYS A 178 10.62 7.27 -5.74
C LYS A 178 9.43 7.68 -4.86
N THR A 179 8.21 7.28 -5.22
CA THR A 179 7.01 7.60 -4.45
C THR A 179 7.06 6.97 -3.05
N GLU A 180 7.39 5.69 -2.92
CA GLU A 180 7.54 5.02 -1.61
C GLU A 180 8.59 5.71 -0.72
N ARG A 181 9.69 6.19 -1.30
CA ARG A 181 10.70 6.98 -0.55
C ARG A 181 10.17 8.34 -0.10
N ASP A 182 9.24 8.94 -0.85
CA ASP A 182 8.60 10.20 -0.47
C ASP A 182 7.51 9.95 0.58
N HIS A 183 6.74 8.87 0.47
CA HIS A 183 5.82 8.35 1.49
C HIS A 183 6.52 8.07 2.81
N LEU A 184 7.67 7.41 2.79
CA LEU A 184 8.50 7.19 3.99
C LEU A 184 8.78 8.50 4.73
N LYS A 185 9.26 9.54 4.04
CA LYS A 185 9.55 10.85 4.65
C LYS A 185 8.30 11.50 5.21
N GLN A 186 7.20 11.37 4.49
CA GLN A 186 5.88 11.90 4.84
C GLN A 186 5.35 11.28 6.13
N VAL A 187 5.42 9.95 6.25
CA VAL A 187 4.99 9.20 7.44
C VAL A 187 5.91 9.48 8.63
N GLU A 188 7.23 9.58 8.42
CA GLU A 188 8.18 9.96 9.47
C GLU A 188 7.91 11.35 10.04
N LEU A 189 7.57 12.31 9.18
CA LEU A 189 7.21 13.67 9.60
C LEU A 189 5.90 13.66 10.40
N LEU A 190 4.89 12.97 9.88
CA LEU A 190 3.58 12.89 10.52
C LEU A 190 3.64 12.20 11.88
N LYS A 191 4.45 11.14 12.01
CA LYS A 191 4.71 10.47 13.29
C LYS A 191 5.23 11.46 14.34
N LYS A 192 6.21 12.30 13.97
CA LYS A 192 6.78 13.31 14.89
C LYS A 192 5.72 14.29 15.36
N GLN A 193 4.92 14.82 14.43
CA GLN A 193 3.83 15.75 14.74
C GLN A 193 2.81 15.12 15.71
N CYS A 194 2.36 13.90 15.41
CA CYS A 194 1.39 13.18 16.25
C CYS A 194 1.93 12.88 17.67
N LEU A 195 3.24 12.62 17.82
CA LEU A 195 3.85 12.31 19.12
C LEU A 195 4.18 13.56 19.94
N GLU A 196 4.56 14.67 19.30
CA GLU A 196 4.83 15.95 19.97
C GLU A 196 3.57 16.60 20.54
N GLU A 197 2.45 16.51 19.83
CA GLU A 197 1.14 17.00 20.28
C GLU A 197 0.59 16.27 21.50
N SER A 198 1.06 15.04 21.70
CA SER A 198 0.48 14.10 22.64
C SER A 198 1.35 13.91 23.90
N GLY A 199 2.60 14.38 23.89
CA GLY A 199 3.43 14.62 25.08
C GLY A 199 3.26 16.01 25.73
N ASN A 200 2.53 16.93 25.11
CA ASN A 200 2.24 18.28 25.62
C ASN A 200 0.86 18.41 26.31
N LYS A 201 0.19 17.28 26.61
CA LYS A 201 -1.06 17.20 27.38
C LYS A 201 -0.82 16.52 28.73
#